data_AF-A0A015MPP3-F1
#
_entry.id   AF-A0A015MPP3-F1
#
_cell.length_a   1.000
_cell.length_b   1.000
_cell.length_c   1.000
_cell.angle_alpha   90.00
_cell.angle_beta   90.00
_cell.angle_gamma   90.00
#
_symmetry.space_group_name_H-M   'P 1'
#
loop_
_entity.id
_entity.type
_entity.pdbx_description
1 polymer ?
#
loop_
_entity_poly.entity_id
_entity_poly.type
_entity_poly.pdbx_seq_one_letter_code
_entity_poly.pdbx_strand_id
1 'polypeptide(L)'
;MDKQAPWYENMRFKLIAPEDLPDISSFKRTGRSTVIVFDDLAGEPLATQLKIVPFFRSGRHEGISSIYIAQRFYEIHQNIRRNFKYISLHRGCETLDSIKRILKDMYDDYEPLAKKVYEVIKKHFVVIDIQRPSDDPLSIRFRWDKPLKDWQND
;
A
#
# COMPACT_ATOMS: atom_id res chain seq x y z
N MET A 1 4.87 17.36 -18.58
CA MET A 1 4.71 15.93 -18.92
C MET A 1 4.97 15.76 -20.41
N ASP A 2 5.68 14.70 -20.79
CA ASP A 2 6.03 14.41 -22.18
C ASP A 2 4.78 14.00 -22.98
N LYS A 3 4.36 14.87 -23.90
CA LYS A 3 3.14 14.68 -24.69
C LYS A 3 3.29 13.66 -25.82
N GLN A 4 4.51 13.19 -26.09
CA GLN A 4 4.81 12.27 -27.19
C GLN A 4 4.95 10.82 -26.73
N ALA A 5 4.89 10.58 -25.42
CA ALA A 5 5.02 9.24 -24.90
C ALA A 5 3.77 8.40 -25.22
N PRO A 6 3.90 7.12 -25.62
CA PRO A 6 2.78 6.28 -26.05
C PRO A 6 1.72 6.03 -24.95
N TRP A 7 2.05 6.28 -23.68
CA TRP A 7 1.14 6.21 -22.53
C TRP A 7 0.43 7.53 -22.21
N TYR A 8 0.78 8.63 -22.87
CA TYR A 8 0.30 9.97 -22.54
C TYR A 8 -1.17 10.19 -22.92
N GLU A 9 -1.69 9.48 -23.92
CA GLU A 9 -2.95 9.85 -24.58
C GLU A 9 -4.24 9.32 -23.91
N ASN A 10 -4.17 8.43 -22.90
CA ASN A 10 -5.39 7.85 -22.31
C ASN A 10 -5.39 7.74 -20.78
N MET A 11 -4.69 8.63 -20.09
CA MET A 11 -4.80 8.79 -18.64
C MET A 11 -5.65 10.01 -18.28
N ARG A 12 -6.59 9.85 -17.35
CA ARG A 12 -7.39 10.95 -16.81
C ARG A 12 -7.16 11.03 -15.30
N PHE A 13 -6.90 12.24 -14.82
CA PHE A 13 -6.77 12.51 -13.39
C PHE A 13 -8.02 13.23 -12.90
N LYS A 14 -8.55 12.79 -11.76
CA LYS A 14 -9.69 13.41 -11.09
C LYS A 14 -9.45 13.40 -9.59
N LEU A 15 -9.60 14.55 -8.96
CA LEU A 15 -9.70 14.65 -7.50
C LEU A 15 -11.15 14.36 -7.09
N ILE A 16 -11.33 13.56 -6.04
CA ILE A 16 -12.64 13.15 -5.53
C ILE A 16 -12.65 13.41 -4.03
N ALA A 17 -13.62 14.19 -3.55
CA ALA A 17 -13.83 14.39 -2.12
C ALA A 17 -14.42 13.12 -1.47
N PRO A 18 -14.18 12.87 -0.18
CA PRO A 18 -14.70 11.68 0.51
C PRO A 18 -16.24 11.49 0.41
N GLU A 19 -16.99 12.59 0.36
CA GLU A 19 -18.43 12.64 0.17
C GLU A 19 -18.88 12.21 -1.24
N ASP A 20 -18.03 12.43 -2.24
CA ASP A 20 -18.27 12.15 -3.66
C ASP A 20 -17.70 10.82 -4.12
N LEU A 21 -17.22 9.98 -3.17
CA LEU A 21 -16.67 8.67 -3.49
C LEU A 21 -17.72 7.82 -4.23
N PRO A 22 -17.46 7.44 -5.49
CA PRO A 22 -18.41 6.69 -6.29
C PRO A 22 -18.53 5.25 -5.78
N ASP A 23 -19.68 4.62 -6.02
CA ASP A 23 -19.81 3.18 -5.80
C ASP A 23 -18.90 2.39 -6.75
N ILE A 24 -18.31 1.28 -6.27
CA ILE A 24 -17.36 0.49 -7.07
C ILE A 24 -17.98 -0.08 -8.36
N SER A 25 -19.30 -0.34 -8.40
CA SER A 25 -20.00 -0.82 -9.59
C SER A 25 -20.05 0.20 -10.73
N SER A 26 -19.80 1.48 -10.43
CA SER A 26 -19.73 2.53 -11.45
C SER A 26 -18.53 2.37 -12.38
N PHE A 27 -17.44 1.76 -11.90
CA PHE A 27 -16.20 1.56 -12.67
C PHE A 27 -16.32 0.43 -13.69
N LYS A 28 -17.13 -0.60 -13.39
CA LYS A 28 -17.40 -1.73 -14.31
C LYS A 28 -17.81 -1.28 -15.71
N ARG A 29 -18.67 -0.26 -15.75
CA ARG A 29 -19.30 0.24 -16.99
C ARG A 29 -18.36 1.10 -17.83
N THR A 30 -17.20 1.48 -17.29
CA THR A 30 -16.25 2.34 -17.99
C THR A 30 -15.38 1.59 -19.00
N GLY A 31 -15.27 0.26 -18.87
CA GLY A 31 -14.34 -0.55 -19.67
C GLY A 31 -12.86 -0.21 -19.45
N ARG A 32 -12.54 0.56 -18.41
CA ARG A 32 -11.19 1.06 -18.12
C ARG A 32 -10.73 0.61 -16.74
N SER A 33 -9.52 0.08 -16.67
CA SER A 33 -8.85 -0.12 -15.39
C SER A 33 -8.60 1.22 -14.71
N THR A 34 -8.91 1.32 -13.43
CA THR A 34 -8.77 2.57 -12.67
C THR A 34 -7.87 2.34 -11.46
N VAL A 35 -6.94 3.27 -11.22
CA VAL A 35 -6.18 3.34 -9.96
C VAL A 35 -6.79 4.45 -9.11
N ILE A 36 -7.11 4.14 -7.86
CA ILE A 36 -7.61 5.11 -6.88
C ILE A 36 -6.61 5.20 -5.74
N VAL A 37 -6.21 6.43 -5.41
CA VAL A 37 -5.29 6.73 -4.32
C VAL A 37 -6.08 7.42 -3.21
N PHE A 38 -6.10 6.81 -2.03
CA PHE A 38 -6.68 7.35 -0.80
C PHE A 38 -5.55 7.97 0.01
N ASP A 39 -5.48 9.30 0.05
CA ASP A 39 -4.41 10.04 0.71
C ASP A 39 -4.84 10.56 2.08
N ASP A 40 -4.11 10.17 3.11
CA ASP A 40 -4.24 10.59 4.51
C ASP A 40 -5.64 10.47 5.14
N LEU A 41 -6.44 9.49 4.70
CA LEU A 41 -7.79 9.27 5.24
C LEU A 41 -7.82 8.43 6.53
N ALA A 42 -6.66 8.16 7.15
CA ALA A 42 -6.55 7.31 8.33
C ALA A 42 -7.06 8.01 9.60
N GLY A 43 -6.95 9.34 9.65
CA GLY A 43 -7.50 10.19 10.72
C GLY A 43 -8.98 10.56 10.54
N GLU A 44 -9.56 10.24 9.39
CA GLU A 44 -10.96 10.57 9.08
C GLU A 44 -11.94 9.75 9.92
N PRO A 45 -13.18 10.25 10.12
CA PRO A 45 -14.22 9.53 10.83
C PRO A 45 -14.43 8.11 10.28
N LEU A 46 -14.79 7.17 11.17
CA LEU A 46 -15.04 5.78 10.81
C LEU A 46 -16.01 5.63 9.62
N ALA A 47 -17.02 6.51 9.52
CA ALA A 47 -17.96 6.53 8.41
C ALA A 47 -17.25 6.71 7.04
N THR A 48 -16.24 7.59 6.97
CA THR A 48 -15.42 7.80 5.77
C THR A 48 -14.59 6.56 5.46
N GLN A 49 -13.90 5.99 6.46
CA GLN A 49 -13.09 4.79 6.25
C GLN A 49 -13.92 3.58 5.80
N LEU A 50 -15.15 3.43 6.31
CA LEU A 50 -16.06 2.36 5.91
C LEU A 50 -16.51 2.47 4.44
N LYS A 51 -16.62 3.68 3.87
CA LYS A 51 -16.88 3.88 2.43
C LYS A 51 -15.73 3.38 1.55
N ILE A 52 -14.51 3.33 2.08
CA ILE A 52 -13.30 2.90 1.35
C ILE A 52 -13.18 1.37 1.29
N VAL A 53 -13.74 0.65 2.27
CA VAL A 53 -13.61 -0.82 2.37
C VAL A 53 -13.96 -1.58 1.08
N PRO A 54 -15.05 -1.27 0.35
CA PRO A 54 -15.39 -1.97 -0.90
C PRO A 54 -14.29 -1.90 -1.97
N PHE A 55 -13.54 -0.80 -2.04
CA PHE A 55 -12.46 -0.61 -3.00
C PHE A 55 -11.28 -1.57 -2.78
N PHE A 56 -11.03 -1.98 -1.54
CA PHE A 56 -9.97 -2.93 -1.20
C PHE A 56 -10.46 -4.38 -1.22
N ARG A 57 -11.70 -4.62 -0.80
CA ARG A 57 -12.28 -5.97 -0.73
C ARG A 57 -12.69 -6.51 -2.11
N SER A 58 -13.37 -5.68 -2.91
CA SER A 58 -14.04 -6.12 -4.14
C SER A 58 -13.70 -5.29 -5.37
N GLY A 59 -12.99 -4.17 -5.22
CA GLY A 59 -12.66 -3.26 -6.33
C GLY A 59 -11.96 -3.95 -7.52
N ARG A 60 -11.14 -4.98 -7.27
CA ARG A 60 -10.48 -5.75 -8.33
C ARG A 60 -11.45 -6.41 -9.32
N HIS A 61 -12.62 -6.84 -8.85
CA HIS A 61 -13.65 -7.42 -9.72
C HIS A 61 -14.30 -6.36 -10.63
N GLU A 62 -14.16 -5.09 -10.28
CA GLU A 62 -14.70 -3.94 -11.00
C GLU A 62 -13.61 -3.15 -11.76
N GLY A 63 -12.41 -3.73 -11.92
CA GLY A 63 -11.29 -3.10 -12.63
C GLY A 63 -10.53 -2.04 -11.82
N ILE A 64 -10.71 -2.01 -10.50
CA ILE A 64 -10.10 -1.01 -9.62
C ILE A 64 -8.88 -1.60 -8.91
N SER A 65 -7.78 -0.85 -8.94
CA SER A 65 -6.62 -1.03 -8.04
C SER A 65 -6.56 0.13 -7.05
N SER A 66 -6.36 -0.17 -5.78
CA SER A 66 -6.45 0.81 -4.70
C SER A 66 -5.11 0.97 -4.00
N ILE A 67 -4.69 2.21 -3.77
CA ILE A 67 -3.52 2.60 -2.99
C ILE A 67 -4.00 3.39 -1.78
N TYR A 68 -3.51 3.06 -0.59
CA TYR A 68 -3.77 3.82 0.62
C TYR A 68 -2.45 4.43 1.09
N ILE A 69 -2.42 5.74 1.31
CA ILE A 69 -1.26 6.47 1.85
C ILE A 69 -1.65 6.98 3.23
N ALA A 70 -0.86 6.64 4.24
CA ALA A 70 -1.07 7.09 5.60
C ALA A 70 0.25 7.18 6.35
N GLN A 71 0.28 8.03 7.37
CA GLN A 71 1.41 8.11 8.30
C GLN A 71 1.43 6.91 9.24
N ARG A 72 0.26 6.44 9.70
CA ARG A 72 0.14 5.38 10.70
C ARG A 72 -0.66 4.21 10.16
N PHE A 73 -0.04 3.04 10.12
CA PHE A 73 -0.64 1.80 9.62
C PHE A 73 -1.87 1.42 10.45
N TYR A 74 -1.78 1.44 11.78
CA TYR A 74 -2.85 0.95 12.65
C TYR A 74 -4.05 1.90 12.81
N GLU A 75 -3.98 3.13 12.29
CA GLU A 75 -5.13 4.03 12.18
C GLU A 75 -6.01 3.69 10.97
N ILE A 76 -5.46 2.95 10.00
CA ILE A 76 -6.22 2.41 8.88
C ILE A 76 -7.18 1.32 9.38
N HIS A 77 -8.45 1.43 9.00
CA HIS A 77 -9.49 0.47 9.33
C HIS A 77 -9.08 -0.96 9.00
N GLN A 78 -9.31 -1.89 9.93
CA GLN A 78 -8.81 -3.27 9.85
C GLN A 78 -9.23 -4.02 8.57
N ASN A 79 -10.44 -3.76 8.06
CA ASN A 79 -10.92 -4.41 6.83
C ASN A 79 -10.18 -3.93 5.59
N ILE A 80 -9.58 -2.74 5.62
CA ILE A 80 -8.70 -2.27 4.54
C ILE A 80 -7.35 -2.98 4.67
N ARG A 81 -6.75 -2.97 5.87
CA ARG A 81 -5.43 -3.58 6.13
C ARG A 81 -5.35 -5.06 5.75
N ARG A 82 -6.38 -5.84 6.10
CA ARG A 82 -6.45 -7.28 5.77
C ARG A 82 -6.55 -7.58 4.27
N ASN A 83 -6.85 -6.58 3.44
CA ASN A 83 -7.01 -6.73 1.99
C ASN A 83 -5.84 -6.14 1.19
N PHE A 84 -4.81 -5.60 1.86
CA PHE A 84 -3.58 -5.21 1.18
C PHE A 84 -2.88 -6.42 0.55
N LYS A 85 -2.07 -6.15 -0.47
CA LYS A 85 -1.20 -7.15 -1.11
C LYS A 85 0.27 -6.76 -0.98
N TYR A 86 0.50 -5.46 -0.99
CA TYR A 86 1.83 -4.87 -0.85
C TYR A 86 1.75 -3.79 0.23
N ILE A 87 2.81 -3.67 1.01
CA ILE A 87 3.02 -2.59 1.97
C ILE A 87 4.34 -1.94 1.64
N SER A 88 4.35 -0.62 1.46
CA SER A 88 5.58 0.16 1.33
C SER A 88 5.80 0.98 2.60
N LEU A 89 6.89 0.72 3.30
CA LEU A 89 7.31 1.42 4.51
C LEU A 89 8.36 2.47 4.15
N HIS A 90 8.03 3.73 4.41
CA HIS A 90 8.90 4.86 4.13
C HIS A 90 9.57 5.40 5.40
N ARG A 91 10.60 6.24 5.23
CA ARG A 91 11.24 6.93 6.36
C ARG A 91 10.20 7.74 7.12
N GLY A 92 10.24 7.66 8.46
CA GLY A 92 9.29 8.36 9.31
C GLY A 92 7.91 7.67 9.39
N CYS A 93 7.75 6.50 8.76
CA CYS A 93 6.51 5.72 8.83
C CYS A 93 6.16 5.43 10.29
N GLU A 94 7.00 4.72 11.06
CA GLU A 94 6.69 4.46 12.48
C GLU A 94 7.95 4.11 13.31
N THR A 95 7.77 3.88 14.62
CA THR A 95 8.84 3.42 15.54
C THR A 95 9.21 1.95 15.26
N LEU A 96 10.32 1.46 15.84
CA LEU A 96 10.69 0.05 15.75
C LEU A 96 9.57 -0.89 16.26
N ASP A 97 8.89 -0.53 17.35
CA ASP A 97 7.82 -1.36 17.92
C ASP A 97 6.59 -1.43 17.03
N SER A 98 6.31 -0.34 16.34
CA SER A 98 5.31 -0.27 15.31
C SER A 98 5.62 -1.19 14.12
N ILE A 99 6.86 -1.16 13.61
CA ILE A 99 7.32 -2.08 12.55
C ILE A 99 7.24 -3.53 13.01
N LYS A 100 7.65 -3.83 14.26
CA LYS A 100 7.49 -5.16 14.84
C LYS A 100 6.03 -5.59 14.83
N ARG A 101 5.11 -4.70 15.22
CA ARG A 101 3.67 -4.99 15.24
C ARG A 101 3.16 -5.33 13.84
N ILE A 102 3.54 -4.54 12.82
CA ILE A 102 3.20 -4.80 11.41
C ILE A 102 3.70 -6.18 10.98
N LEU A 103 4.99 -6.46 11.19
CA LEU A 103 5.61 -7.71 10.73
C LEU A 103 5.13 -8.94 11.51
N LYS A 104 4.76 -8.79 12.79
CA LYS A 104 4.23 -9.86 13.62
C LYS A 104 2.95 -10.47 13.04
N ASP A 105 2.15 -9.68 12.33
CA ASP A 105 0.94 -10.17 11.67
C ASP A 105 1.24 -11.02 10.41
N MET A 106 2.50 -11.09 9.97
CA MET A 106 2.90 -11.66 8.67
C MET A 106 4.04 -12.71 8.77
N TYR A 107 4.90 -12.60 9.76
CA TYR A 107 6.14 -13.38 9.86
C TYR A 107 6.34 -13.92 11.28
N ASP A 108 6.72 -15.19 11.39
CA ASP A 108 7.01 -15.82 12.69
C ASP A 108 8.31 -15.25 13.30
N ASP A 109 9.38 -15.15 12.52
CA ASP A 109 10.67 -14.57 12.94
C ASP A 109 10.73 -13.05 12.70
N TYR A 110 9.71 -12.33 13.17
CA TYR A 110 9.55 -10.90 12.91
C TYR A 110 10.55 -10.01 13.67
N GLU A 111 11.11 -10.44 14.80
CA GLU A 111 11.92 -9.55 15.64
C GLU A 111 13.27 -9.15 15.01
N PRO A 112 14.11 -10.09 14.52
CA PRO A 112 15.34 -9.74 13.81
C PRO A 112 15.03 -8.98 12.52
N LEU A 113 13.97 -9.39 11.82
CA LEU A 113 13.50 -8.76 10.60
C LEU A 113 13.09 -7.29 10.82
N ALA A 114 12.36 -7.00 11.90
CA ALA A 114 11.92 -5.65 12.23
C ALA A 114 13.10 -4.70 12.49
N LYS A 115 14.14 -5.18 13.19
CA LYS A 115 15.37 -4.40 13.40
C LYS A 115 16.04 -4.08 12.07
N LYS A 116 16.14 -5.06 11.17
CA LYS A 116 16.71 -4.89 9.83
C LYS A 116 15.92 -3.89 9.00
N VAL A 117 14.60 -4.04 8.92
CA VAL A 117 13.70 -3.12 8.24
C VAL A 117 13.84 -1.70 8.81
N TYR A 118 13.86 -1.55 10.14
CA TYR A 118 14.01 -0.26 10.80
C TYR A 118 15.31 0.47 10.43
N GLU A 119 16.44 -0.25 10.30
CA GLU A 119 17.68 0.36 9.83
C GLU A 119 17.63 0.74 8.34
N VAL A 120 17.04 -0.12 7.50
CA VAL A 120 16.94 0.13 6.06
C VAL A 120 16.05 1.34 5.76
N ILE A 121 14.90 1.48 6.43
CA ILE A 121 13.96 2.61 6.20
C ILE A 121 14.56 3.98 6.50
N LYS A 122 15.68 4.07 7.23
CA LYS A 122 16.40 5.32 7.43
C LYS A 122 17.04 5.84 6.15
N LYS A 123 17.34 4.96 5.19
CA LYS A 123 18.00 5.27 3.91
C LYS A 123 17.13 4.97 2.68
N HIS A 124 16.35 3.89 2.70
CA HIS A 124 15.58 3.39 1.56
C HIS A 124 14.19 2.92 2.01
N PHE A 125 13.14 3.14 1.22
CA PHE A 125 11.86 2.52 1.53
C PHE A 125 11.93 1.00 1.38
N VAL A 126 11.09 0.28 2.14
CA VAL A 126 10.99 -1.18 2.12
C VAL A 126 9.63 -1.57 1.58
N VAL A 127 9.60 -2.50 0.63
CA VAL A 127 8.38 -3.08 0.06
C VAL A 127 8.23 -4.50 0.58
N ILE A 128 7.07 -4.80 1.16
CA ILE A 128 6.66 -6.10 1.66
C ILE A 128 5.55 -6.62 0.74
N ASP A 129 5.77 -7.76 0.10
CA ASP A 129 4.77 -8.53 -0.64
C ASP A 129 4.20 -9.59 0.31
N ILE A 130 3.01 -9.32 0.87
CA ILE A 130 2.41 -10.19 1.88
C ILE A 130 1.88 -11.50 1.29
N GLN A 131 1.86 -11.64 -0.04
CA GLN A 131 1.39 -12.85 -0.71
C GLN A 131 2.51 -13.89 -0.85
N ARG A 132 3.75 -13.50 -0.61
CA ARG A 132 4.92 -14.37 -0.75
C ARG A 132 5.35 -14.96 0.58
N PRO A 133 5.77 -16.25 0.59
CA PRO A 133 6.44 -16.86 1.73
C PRO A 133 7.65 -16.04 2.21
N SER A 134 7.98 -16.16 3.49
CA SER A 134 9.04 -15.37 4.13
C SER A 134 10.46 -15.66 3.63
N ASP A 135 10.67 -16.84 3.08
CA ASP A 135 11.94 -17.29 2.49
C ASP A 135 12.11 -16.85 1.02
N ASP A 136 11.06 -16.32 0.39
CA ASP A 136 11.15 -15.76 -0.96
C ASP A 136 11.93 -14.42 -0.94
N PRO A 137 13.03 -14.29 -1.72
CA PRO A 137 13.82 -13.06 -1.77
C PRO A 137 13.04 -11.82 -2.26
N LEU A 138 11.89 -12.02 -2.90
CA LEU A 138 10.98 -10.95 -3.35
C LEU A 138 9.86 -10.65 -2.35
N SER A 139 9.76 -11.41 -1.25
CA SER A 139 8.80 -11.16 -0.16
C SER A 139 9.09 -9.82 0.52
N ILE A 140 10.36 -9.51 0.78
CA ILE A 140 10.75 -8.23 1.35
C ILE A 140 11.94 -7.67 0.59
N ARG A 141 11.74 -6.47 0.04
CA ARG A 141 12.71 -5.74 -0.76
C ARG A 141 12.95 -4.36 -0.19
N PHE A 142 14.12 -3.81 -0.43
CA PHE A 142 14.33 -2.37 -0.32
C PHE A 142 14.33 -1.77 -1.72
N ARG A 143 13.77 -0.57 -1.85
CA ARG A 143 13.35 -0.05 -3.16
C ARG A 143 12.33 -0.99 -3.82
N TRP A 144 12.25 -1.03 -5.14
CA TRP A 144 11.26 -1.85 -5.86
C TRP A 144 11.75 -3.28 -6.16
N ASP A 145 13.07 -3.48 -6.20
CA ASP A 145 13.69 -4.59 -6.90
C ASP A 145 14.73 -5.35 -6.07
N LYS A 146 15.40 -4.71 -5.10
CA LYS A 146 16.52 -5.32 -4.38
C LYS A 146 16.06 -6.12 -3.16
N PRO A 147 16.45 -7.41 -3.02
CA PRO A 147 16.12 -8.21 -1.84
C PRO A 147 16.65 -7.59 -0.54
N LEU A 148 15.86 -7.62 0.54
CA LEU A 148 16.28 -7.06 1.84
C LEU A 148 17.59 -7.67 2.36
N LYS A 149 17.93 -8.91 1.98
CA LYS A 149 19.19 -9.54 2.36
C LYS A 149 20.45 -8.79 1.89
N ASP A 150 20.37 -8.07 0.78
CA ASP A 150 21.53 -7.46 0.13
C ASP A 150 21.77 -6.00 0.55
N TRP A 151 21.01 -5.48 1.52
CA TRP A 151 21.01 -4.05 1.88
C TRP A 151 22.33 -3.49 2.42
N GLN A 152 23.24 -4.34 2.90
CA GLN A 152 24.56 -3.90 3.40
C GLN A 152 25.58 -3.67 2.28
N ASN A 153 25.26 -4.13 1.06
CA ASN A 153 26.13 -4.02 -0.11
C ASN A 153 25.84 -2.74 -0.93
N ASP A 154 25.01 -1.84 -0.41
CA ASP A 154 24.52 -0.61 -1.06
C ASP A 154 24.82 0.63 -0.20
#